data_AF-A0A812VYK2-F1
#
_entry.id   AF-A0A812VYK2-F1
#
_cell.length_a   1.000
_cell.length_b   1.000
_cell.length_c   1.000
_cell.angle_alpha   90.00
_cell.angle_beta   90.00
_cell.angle_gamma   90.00
#
_symmetry.space_group_name_H-M   'P 1'
#
loop_
_entity.id
_entity.type
_entity.pdbx_description
1 polymer ?
#
loop_
_entity_poly.entity_id
_entity_poly.type
_entity_poly.pdbx_seq_one_letter_code
_entity_poly.pdbx_strand_id
1 'polypeptide(L)'
;MSAGVVYAHSLVLKAVSPVLKALLSSPMLEGATGVIQVEGVSVASVHLLLQLLYTGTTPDSDHDPSVLLGTLDLAHRWQAAHVVDIVEGALVKKIKLENLGAFCETALLK
;
A
#
# COMPACT_ATOMS: atom_id res chain seq x y z
N MET A 1 16.49 -2.10 6.10
CA MET A 1 15.14 -2.51 5.66
C MET A 1 15.20 -4.00 5.39
N SER A 2 14.55 -4.84 6.18
CA SER A 2 14.55 -6.28 5.92
C SER A 2 13.75 -6.54 4.65
N ALA A 3 14.39 -7.14 3.65
CA ALA A 3 13.67 -7.71 2.52
C ALA A 3 12.76 -8.82 3.07
N GLY A 4 11.45 -8.71 2.81
CA GLY A 4 10.46 -9.69 3.23
C GLY A 4 9.59 -10.09 2.05
N VAL A 5 9.19 -11.36 2.02
CA VAL A 5 8.27 -11.89 1.02
C VAL A 5 6.87 -11.89 1.60
N VAL A 6 5.91 -11.34 0.85
CA VAL A 6 4.50 -11.33 1.23
C VAL A 6 3.70 -12.07 0.17
N TYR A 7 2.81 -12.95 0.60
CA TYR A 7 1.99 -13.77 -0.29
C TYR A 7 0.56 -13.22 -0.36
N ALA A 8 -0.03 -13.24 -1.56
CA ALA A 8 -1.39 -12.80 -1.80
C ALA A 8 -2.01 -13.57 -2.98
N HIS A 9 -3.34 -13.61 -3.03
CA HIS A 9 -4.09 -14.17 -4.14
C HIS A 9 -4.12 -13.18 -5.31
N SER A 10 -3.59 -13.61 -6.46
CA SER A 10 -3.58 -12.80 -7.68
C SER A 10 -4.98 -12.36 -8.09
N LEU A 11 -6.00 -13.21 -7.92
CA LEU A 11 -7.39 -12.87 -8.25
C LEU A 11 -7.89 -11.62 -7.51
N VAL A 12 -7.58 -11.49 -6.21
CA VAL A 12 -7.97 -10.33 -5.40
C VAL A 12 -7.24 -9.08 -5.88
N LEU A 13 -5.94 -9.18 -6.12
CA LEU A 13 -5.13 -8.07 -6.64
C LEU A 13 -5.63 -7.57 -7.99
N LYS A 14 -5.92 -8.49 -8.92
CA LYS A 14 -6.45 -8.19 -10.26
C LYS A 14 -7.86 -7.59 -10.23
N ALA A 15 -8.67 -7.95 -9.25
CA ALA A 15 -10.04 -7.44 -9.13
C ALA A 15 -10.05 -5.97 -8.67
N VAL A 16 -9.14 -5.61 -7.77
CA VAL A 16 -9.10 -4.28 -7.17
C VAL A 16 -8.32 -3.26 -8.02
N SER A 17 -7.22 -3.69 -8.63
CA SER A 17 -6.27 -2.79 -9.25
C SER A 17 -6.17 -3.06 -10.75
N PRO A 18 -6.45 -2.07 -11.63
CA PRO A 18 -6.23 -2.22 -13.06
C PRO A 18 -4.74 -2.39 -13.40
N VAL A 19 -3.84 -1.76 -12.62
CA VAL A 19 -2.39 -1.86 -12.79
C VAL A 19 -1.91 -3.28 -12.48
N LEU A 20 -2.28 -3.82 -11.31
CA LEU A 20 -1.94 -5.20 -10.94
C LEU A 20 -2.60 -6.20 -11.87
N LYS A 21 -3.81 -5.92 -12.36
CA LYS A 21 -4.47 -6.71 -13.41
C LYS A 21 -3.63 -6.80 -14.67
N ALA A 22 -3.19 -5.67 -15.20
CA ALA A 22 -2.35 -5.62 -16.39
C ALA A 22 -1.03 -6.35 -16.16
N LEU A 23 -0.34 -6.05 -15.04
CA LEU A 23 0.96 -6.60 -14.70
C LEU A 23 0.93 -8.13 -14.55
N LEU A 24 0.01 -8.66 -13.75
CA LEU A 24 -0.14 -10.10 -13.50
C LEU A 24 -0.83 -10.87 -14.63
N SER A 25 -1.33 -10.18 -15.67
CA SER A 25 -1.92 -10.84 -16.86
C SER A 25 -1.05 -10.66 -18.11
N SER A 26 0.07 -9.95 -17.98
CA SER A 26 1.03 -9.77 -19.06
C SER A 26 1.88 -11.03 -19.28
N PRO A 27 2.47 -11.20 -20.47
CA PRO A 27 3.51 -12.22 -20.70
C PRO A 27 4.88 -11.80 -20.15
N MET A 28 4.97 -10.73 -19.35
CA MET A 28 6.22 -10.24 -18.76
C MET A 28 6.60 -11.07 -17.52
N LEU A 29 7.77 -10.78 -16.94
CA LEU A 29 8.34 -11.54 -15.82
C LEU A 29 7.36 -11.70 -14.67
N GLU A 30 6.66 -10.63 -14.30
CA GLU A 30 5.73 -10.60 -13.17
C GLU A 30 4.47 -11.43 -13.44
N GLY A 31 3.98 -11.45 -14.69
CA GLY A 31 2.87 -12.30 -15.09
C GLY A 31 3.25 -13.78 -15.21
N ALA A 32 4.48 -14.07 -15.66
CA ALA A 32 4.99 -15.44 -15.79
C ALA A 32 5.36 -16.07 -14.43
N THR A 33 5.92 -15.29 -13.52
CA THR A 33 6.37 -15.76 -12.19
C THR A 33 5.33 -15.58 -11.09
N GLY A 34 4.39 -14.64 -11.26
CA GLY A 34 3.49 -14.21 -10.20
C GLY A 34 4.17 -13.42 -9.08
N VAL A 35 5.42 -12.97 -9.29
CA VAL A 35 6.21 -12.23 -8.30
C VAL A 35 6.31 -10.77 -8.72
N ILE A 36 5.97 -9.87 -7.80
CA ILE A 36 6.06 -8.42 -8.00
C ILE A 36 7.17 -7.88 -7.09
N GLN A 37 8.17 -7.24 -7.68
CA GLN A 37 9.18 -6.52 -6.90
C GLN A 37 8.62 -5.17 -6.48
N VAL A 38 8.69 -4.89 -5.17
CA VAL A 38 8.13 -3.67 -4.58
C VAL A 38 9.25 -2.87 -3.92
N GLU A 39 9.65 -1.80 -4.60
CA GLU A 39 10.72 -0.90 -4.14
C GLU A 39 10.16 0.33 -3.42
N GLY A 40 10.97 0.92 -2.55
CA GLY A 40 10.69 2.19 -1.86
C GLY A 40 9.73 2.10 -0.66
N VAL A 41 9.24 0.92 -0.32
CA VAL A 41 8.24 0.73 0.75
C VAL A 41 8.58 -0.42 1.68
N SER A 42 8.13 -0.27 2.94
CA SER A 42 8.33 -1.28 3.97
C SER A 42 7.37 -2.47 3.79
N VAL A 43 7.81 -3.65 4.23
CA VAL A 43 6.98 -4.87 4.26
C VAL A 43 5.68 -4.64 5.06
N ALA A 44 5.74 -3.85 6.14
CA ALA A 44 4.56 -3.45 6.91
C ALA A 44 3.53 -2.65 6.09
N SER A 45 3.99 -1.79 5.17
CA SER A 45 3.09 -1.05 4.27
C SER A 45 2.39 -1.98 3.28
N VAL A 46 3.12 -2.97 2.76
CA VAL A 46 2.53 -4.00 1.87
C VAL A 46 1.50 -4.85 2.62
N HIS A 47 1.81 -5.26 3.86
CA HIS A 47 0.85 -6.00 4.69
C HIS A 47 -0.41 -5.18 4.99
N LEU A 48 -0.26 -3.91 5.35
CA LEU A 48 -1.42 -3.05 5.60
C LEU A 48 -2.26 -2.90 4.33
N LEU A 49 -1.64 -2.64 3.18
CA LEU A 49 -2.34 -2.58 1.90
C LEU A 49 -3.14 -3.86 1.66
N LEU A 50 -2.51 -5.04 1.77
CA LEU A 50 -3.20 -6.31 1.58
C LEU A 50 -4.36 -6.47 2.57
N GLN A 51 -4.16 -6.18 3.84
CA GLN A 51 -5.22 -6.25 4.83
C GLN A 51 -6.43 -5.39 4.42
N LEU A 52 -6.20 -4.15 3.98
CA LEU A 52 -7.25 -3.27 3.47
C LEU A 52 -7.94 -3.85 2.23
N LEU A 53 -7.20 -4.45 1.31
CA LEU A 53 -7.75 -5.10 0.12
C LEU A 53 -8.65 -6.30 0.46
N TYR A 54 -8.30 -7.08 1.48
CA TYR A 54 -9.06 -8.27 1.86
C TYR A 54 -10.26 -7.95 2.77
N THR A 55 -10.12 -6.98 3.68
CA THR A 55 -11.14 -6.73 4.71
C THR A 55 -11.95 -5.46 4.46
N GLY A 56 -11.46 -4.53 3.65
CA GLY A 56 -12.07 -3.21 3.44
C GLY A 56 -12.05 -2.30 4.67
N THR A 57 -11.28 -2.65 5.71
CA THR A 57 -11.29 -1.95 7.00
C THR A 57 -9.88 -1.65 7.48
N THR A 58 -9.63 -0.40 7.87
CA THR A 58 -8.43 -0.08 8.65
C THR A 58 -8.52 -0.74 10.02
N PRO A 59 -7.52 -1.52 10.45
CA PRO A 59 -7.48 -1.95 11.84
C PRO A 59 -7.35 -0.72 12.76
N ASP A 60 -7.96 -0.80 13.95
CA ASP A 60 -7.89 0.24 14.99
C ASP A 60 -6.48 0.42 15.58
N SER A 61 -5.46 -0.23 15.00
CA SER A 61 -4.07 -0.12 15.43
C SER A 61 -3.47 1.22 15.07
N ASP A 62 -2.76 1.81 16.04
CA ASP A 62 -2.00 3.04 15.88
C ASP A 62 -0.79 2.79 14.96
N HIS A 63 -1.02 2.82 13.64
CA HIS A 63 0.03 2.64 12.65
C HIS A 63 0.96 3.85 12.61
N ASP A 64 2.25 3.57 12.49
CA ASP A 64 3.30 4.55 12.25
C ASP A 64 3.02 5.37 10.98
N PRO A 65 3.22 6.70 10.99
CA PRO A 65 3.07 7.58 9.82
C PRO A 65 3.74 7.06 8.55
N SER A 66 4.94 6.47 8.67
CA SER A 66 5.71 5.95 7.54
C SER A 66 5.06 4.74 6.87
N VAL A 67 4.30 3.95 7.63
CA VAL A 67 3.53 2.79 7.14
C VAL A 67 2.28 3.26 6.43
N LEU A 68 1.55 4.24 7.00
CA LEU A 68 0.39 4.82 6.35
C LEU A 68 0.75 5.50 5.03
N LEU A 69 1.81 6.32 5.02
CA LEU A 69 2.30 6.97 3.81
C LEU A 69 2.84 5.97 2.77
N GLY A 70 3.49 4.89 3.21
CA GLY A 70 3.90 3.81 2.29
C GLY A 70 2.75 3.02 1.71
N THR A 71 1.69 2.84 2.50
CA THR A 71 0.46 2.18 2.03
C THR A 71 -0.26 3.08 1.02
N LEU A 72 -0.31 4.39 1.29
CA LEU A 72 -0.88 5.37 0.38
C LEU A 72 -0.11 5.44 -0.95
N ASP A 73 1.23 5.46 -0.90
CA ASP A 73 2.09 5.39 -2.10
C ASP A 73 1.75 4.17 -2.95
N LEU A 74 1.71 2.97 -2.34
CA LEU A 74 1.35 1.74 -3.06
C LEU A 74 -0.07 1.80 -3.64
N ALA A 75 -1.03 2.30 -2.87
CA ALA A 75 -2.41 2.40 -3.31
C ALA A 75 -2.56 3.31 -4.53
N HIS A 76 -1.86 4.46 -4.56
CA HIS A 76 -1.81 5.33 -5.73
C HIS A 76 -1.06 4.67 -6.90
N ARG A 77 0.14 4.11 -6.67
CA ARG A 77 0.95 3.44 -7.69
C ARG A 77 0.19 2.33 -8.39
N TRP A 78 -0.64 1.60 -7.66
CA TRP A 78 -1.46 0.51 -8.18
C TRP A 78 -2.90 0.90 -8.47
N GLN A 79 -3.27 2.19 -8.40
CA GLN A 79 -4.62 2.66 -8.68
C GLN A 79 -5.72 1.90 -7.92
N ALA A 80 -5.44 1.52 -6.66
CA ALA A 80 -6.40 0.90 -5.77
C ALA A 80 -7.25 1.99 -5.09
N ALA A 81 -8.14 2.63 -5.85
CA ALA A 81 -8.85 3.85 -5.45
C ALA A 81 -9.55 3.74 -4.08
N HIS A 82 -10.25 2.63 -3.82
CA HIS A 82 -10.92 2.46 -2.53
C HIS A 82 -9.93 2.42 -1.35
N VAL A 83 -8.70 1.93 -1.54
CA VAL A 83 -7.68 1.89 -0.50
C VAL A 83 -7.10 3.27 -0.28
N VAL A 84 -6.96 4.07 -1.34
CA VAL A 84 -6.58 5.48 -1.24
C VAL A 84 -7.56 6.22 -0.32
N ASP A 85 -8.86 6.13 -0.61
CA ASP A 85 -9.90 6.82 0.17
C ASP A 85 -9.86 6.43 1.66
N ILE A 86 -9.66 5.14 1.94
CA ILE A 86 -9.57 4.60 3.30
C ILE A 86 -8.33 5.15 4.03
N VAL A 87 -7.17 5.11 3.39
CA VAL A 87 -5.90 5.54 4.00
C VAL A 87 -5.85 7.05 4.17
N GLU A 88 -6.36 7.82 3.21
CA GLU A 88 -6.52 9.27 3.34
C GLU A 88 -7.43 9.63 4.52
N GLY A 89 -8.58 8.96 4.64
CA GLY A 89 -9.48 9.14 5.78
C GLY A 89 -8.82 8.82 7.13
N ALA A 90 -7.94 7.82 7.18
CA ALA A 90 -7.16 7.50 8.38
C ALA A 90 -6.08 8.54 8.68
N LEU A 91 -5.38 9.03 7.64
CA LEU A 91 -4.34 10.05 7.76
C LEU A 91 -4.90 11.38 8.25
N VAL A 92 -6.01 11.85 7.68
CA VAL A 92 -6.66 13.11 8.08
C VAL A 92 -7.05 13.09 9.57
N LYS A 93 -7.47 11.94 10.11
CA LYS A 93 -7.79 11.78 11.53
C LYS A 93 -6.56 11.79 12.45
N LYS A 94 -5.38 11.48 11.91
CA LYS A 94 -4.11 11.35 12.66
C LYS A 94 -3.23 12.60 12.58
N ILE A 95 -3.35 13.38 11.52
CA ILE A 95 -2.59 14.63 11.36
C ILE A 95 -3.07 15.64 12.40
N LYS A 96 -2.12 16.11 13.21
CA LYS A 96 -2.26 17.14 14.23
C LYS A 96 -1.16 18.19 14.02
N LEU A 97 -1.38 19.40 14.54
CA LEU A 97 -0.40 20.49 14.40
C LEU A 97 0.99 20.09 14.92
N GLU A 98 1.03 19.31 16.00
CA GLU A 98 2.26 18.83 16.66
C GLU A 98 3.05 17.80 15.84
N ASN A 99 2.39 17.03 14.97
CA ASN A 99 3.03 15.97 14.19
C ASN A 99 3.13 16.27 12.69
N LEU A 100 2.54 17.38 12.23
CA LEU A 100 2.49 17.78 10.82
C LEU A 100 3.88 17.84 10.17
N GLY A 101 4.88 18.40 10.88
CA GLY A 101 6.26 18.49 10.38
C GLY A 101 6.85 17.12 10.04
N ALA A 102 6.73 16.16 10.95
CA ALA A 102 7.22 14.80 10.75
C ALA A 102 6.49 14.06 9.62
N PHE A 103 5.18 14.32 9.43
CA PHE A 103 4.42 13.79 8.31
C PHE A 103 4.91 14.34 6.96
N CYS A 104 5.14 15.66 6.88
CA CYS A 104 5.66 16.29 5.66
C CYS A 104 7.08 15.82 5.32
N GLU A 105 7.97 15.72 6.30
CA GLU A 105 9.32 15.18 6.09
C GLU A 105 9.27 13.74 5.59
N THR A 106 8.43 12.89 6.20
CA THR A 106 8.27 11.50 5.76
C THR A 106 7.68 11.41 4.34
N ALA A 107 6.78 12.32 3.97
CA ALA A 107 6.22 12.37 2.62
C ALA A 107 7.24 12.84 1.57
N LEU A 108 8.19 13.70 1.93
CA LEU A 108 9.27 14.15 1.02
C LEU A 108 10.35 13.10 0.78
N LEU A 109 10.54 12.19 1.73
CA LEU A 109 11.52 11.10 1.65
C LEU A 109 11.01 9.86 0.90
N LYS A 110 9.76 9.89 0.42
CA LYS A 110 9.09 8.80 -0.30
C LYS A 110 9.18 9.01 -1.80
#